data_AF-A0A2R6DWA0-F1
#
_entry.id   AF-A0A2R6DWA0-F1
#
_cell.length_a   1.000
_cell.length_b   1.000
_cell.length_c   1.000
_cell.angle_alpha   90.00
_cell.angle_beta   90.00
_cell.angle_gamma   90.00
#
_symmetry.space_group_name_H-M   'P 1'
#
loop_
_entity.id
_entity.type
_entity.pdbx_description
1 polymer ?
#
loop_
_entity_poly.entity_id
_entity_poly.type
_entity_poly.pdbx_seq_one_letter_code
_entity_poly.pdbx_strand_id
1 'polypeptide(L)'
;MAIAPSPGEIFDRAAEEGERRLDQSAVELVATSFIAGFTVVLGIVALGAVHALVDPRFQGLGRIGGALAFGIGLVFLVVGRAELFNENFFDPVAAAVDADSWPLRRLLRLWVVTFVFNFAGGVLFAFVFAVEGVLPAGTPEALATVGEEAVRRRPLTGFASAIVGGTLVTLLSFLLHAVDSIGSRIPLAYVVGFLLALGPFDHVVQALGAKESTG
;
A
#
# COMPACT_ATOMS: atom_id res chain seq x y z
N MET A 1 -2.00 -20.93 24.28
CA MET A 1 -1.00 -20.26 23.42
C MET A 1 -1.41 -20.58 22.00
N ALA A 2 -1.83 -19.59 21.19
CA ALA A 2 -2.14 -19.84 19.79
C ALA A 2 -0.82 -20.24 19.10
N ILE A 3 -0.77 -21.45 18.56
CA ILE A 3 0.37 -21.93 17.78
C ILE A 3 0.23 -21.28 16.41
N ALA A 4 1.29 -20.64 15.91
CA ALA A 4 1.26 -20.07 14.57
C ALA A 4 0.98 -21.18 13.55
N PRO A 5 0.11 -20.95 12.56
CA PRO A 5 -0.22 -21.94 11.54
C PRO A 5 1.05 -22.35 10.77
N SER A 6 1.09 -23.59 10.33
CA SER A 6 2.12 -24.10 9.45
C SER A 6 2.10 -23.37 8.09
N PRO A 7 3.22 -23.38 7.33
CA PRO A 7 3.25 -22.77 6.01
C PRO A 7 2.19 -23.30 5.04
N GLY A 8 1.82 -24.59 5.16
CA GLY A 8 0.73 -25.19 4.38
C GLY A 8 -0.63 -24.59 4.75
N GLU A 9 -0.96 -24.53 6.04
CA GLU A 9 -2.21 -23.91 6.51
C GLU A 9 -2.30 -22.42 6.12
N ILE A 10 -1.17 -21.69 6.11
CA ILE A 10 -1.13 -20.30 5.64
C ILE A 10 -1.46 -20.23 4.14
N PHE A 11 -0.91 -21.14 3.34
CA PHE A 11 -1.17 -21.20 1.90
C PHE A 11 -2.64 -21.55 1.62
N ASP A 12 -3.20 -22.53 2.32
CA ASP A 12 -4.60 -22.95 2.15
C ASP A 12 -5.56 -21.80 2.49
N ARG A 13 -5.31 -21.09 3.61
CA ARG A 13 -6.06 -19.87 3.98
C ARG A 13 -5.97 -18.78 2.92
N ALA A 14 -4.79 -18.61 2.32
CA ALA A 14 -4.59 -17.64 1.24
C ALA A 14 -5.34 -18.03 -0.03
N ALA A 15 -5.37 -19.31 -0.39
CA ALA A 15 -6.14 -19.82 -1.52
C ALA A 15 -7.65 -19.64 -1.30
N GLU A 16 -8.16 -19.95 -0.10
CA GLU A 16 -9.57 -19.73 0.26
C GLU A 16 -9.98 -18.24 0.15
N GLU A 17 -9.15 -17.34 0.70
CA GLU A 17 -9.38 -15.90 0.60
C GLU A 17 -9.25 -15.40 -0.86
N GLY A 18 -8.34 -15.99 -1.63
CA GLY A 18 -8.17 -15.71 -3.04
C GLY A 18 -9.41 -16.04 -3.87
N GLU A 19 -10.01 -17.21 -3.66
CA GLU A 19 -11.24 -17.60 -4.36
C GLU A 19 -12.40 -16.68 -3.98
N ARG A 20 -12.52 -16.31 -2.69
CA ARG A 20 -13.49 -15.31 -2.22
C ARG A 20 -13.35 -13.99 -2.98
N ARG A 21 -12.11 -13.49 -3.18
CA ARG A 21 -11.84 -12.24 -3.92
C ARG A 21 -12.15 -12.38 -5.41
N LEU A 22 -11.78 -13.49 -6.03
CA LEU A 22 -12.06 -13.76 -7.46
C LEU A 22 -13.57 -13.81 -7.76
N ASP A 23 -14.37 -14.26 -6.80
CA ASP A 23 -15.82 -14.40 -6.94
C ASP A 23 -16.62 -13.17 -6.46
N GLN A 24 -15.96 -12.10 -6.01
CA GLN A 24 -16.63 -10.87 -5.61
C GLN A 24 -17.55 -10.29 -6.69
N SER A 25 -18.68 -9.74 -6.25
CA SER A 25 -19.61 -9.04 -7.12
C SER A 25 -18.96 -7.77 -7.70
N ALA A 26 -19.40 -7.33 -8.89
CA ALA A 26 -18.82 -6.14 -9.51
C ALA A 26 -19.03 -4.87 -8.67
N VAL A 27 -20.18 -4.74 -8.01
CA VAL A 27 -20.50 -3.58 -7.16
C VAL A 27 -19.61 -3.55 -5.92
N GLU A 28 -19.45 -4.70 -5.25
CA GLU A 28 -18.57 -4.83 -4.09
C GLU A 28 -17.14 -4.49 -4.47
N LEU A 29 -16.61 -5.12 -5.53
CA LEU A 29 -15.23 -4.93 -5.97
C LEU A 29 -14.94 -3.46 -6.34
N VAL A 30 -15.86 -2.80 -7.05
CA VAL A 30 -15.73 -1.39 -7.40
C VAL A 30 -15.72 -0.51 -6.16
N ALA A 31 -16.66 -0.73 -5.24
CA ALA A 31 -16.79 0.08 -4.03
C ALA A 31 -15.57 -0.06 -3.11
N THR A 32 -15.13 -1.30 -2.84
CA THR A 32 -13.96 -1.56 -1.97
C THR A 32 -12.66 -1.08 -2.61
N SER A 33 -12.50 -1.23 -3.93
CA SER A 33 -11.34 -0.68 -4.66
C SER A 33 -11.31 0.84 -4.63
N PHE A 34 -12.45 1.49 -4.77
CA PHE A 34 -12.53 2.95 -4.70
C PHE A 34 -12.16 3.47 -3.30
N ILE A 35 -12.70 2.84 -2.25
CA ILE A 35 -12.37 3.14 -0.85
C ILE A 35 -10.87 2.91 -0.59
N ALA A 36 -10.28 1.86 -1.16
CA ALA A 36 -8.85 1.60 -1.02
C ALA A 36 -8.00 2.77 -1.55
N GLY A 37 -8.32 3.26 -2.76
CA GLY A 37 -7.66 4.42 -3.37
C GLY A 37 -7.76 5.70 -2.52
N PHE A 38 -8.96 6.00 -2.03
CA PHE A 38 -9.19 7.09 -1.09
C PHE A 38 -8.31 6.97 0.16
N THR A 39 -8.28 5.78 0.76
CA THR A 39 -7.60 5.54 2.04
C THR A 39 -6.09 5.69 1.92
N VAL A 40 -5.50 5.31 0.78
CA VAL A 40 -4.09 5.56 0.48
C VAL A 40 -3.80 7.06 0.45
N VAL A 41 -4.63 7.86 -0.22
CA VAL A 41 -4.46 9.33 -0.27
C VAL A 41 -4.62 9.96 1.10
N LEU A 42 -5.56 9.47 1.92
CA LEU A 42 -5.69 9.92 3.30
C LEU A 42 -4.40 9.66 4.10
N GLY A 43 -3.76 8.51 3.92
CA GLY A 43 -2.46 8.21 4.52
C GLY A 43 -1.35 9.16 4.05
N ILE A 44 -1.31 9.48 2.76
CA ILE A 44 -0.35 10.45 2.18
C ILE A 44 -0.58 11.85 2.75
N VAL A 45 -1.83 12.29 2.89
CA VAL A 45 -2.18 13.58 3.48
C VAL A 45 -1.77 13.64 4.95
N ALA A 46 -2.02 12.58 5.72
CA ALA A 46 -1.58 12.49 7.11
C ALA A 46 -0.06 12.58 7.24
N LEU A 47 0.67 11.92 6.32
CA LEU A 47 2.12 12.04 6.22
C LEU A 47 2.55 13.48 5.97
N GLY A 48 1.99 14.14 4.95
CA GLY A 48 2.31 15.51 4.60
C GLY A 48 2.01 16.50 5.73
N ALA A 49 0.89 16.31 6.41
CA ALA A 49 0.48 17.16 7.53
C ALA A 49 1.44 17.05 8.71
N VAL A 50 1.83 15.83 9.11
CA VAL A 50 2.81 15.65 10.19
C VAL A 50 4.19 16.14 9.77
N HIS A 51 4.59 15.91 8.51
CA HIS A 51 5.85 16.42 8.00
C HIS A 51 5.92 17.96 8.10
N ALA A 52 4.89 18.66 7.61
CA ALA A 52 4.80 20.11 7.66
C ALA A 52 4.79 20.69 9.09
N LEU A 53 4.20 19.96 10.04
CA LEU A 53 4.14 20.38 11.45
C LEU A 53 5.45 20.17 12.20
N VAL A 54 6.21 19.12 11.87
CA VAL A 54 7.36 18.67 12.66
C VAL A 54 8.69 19.14 12.08
N ASP A 55 8.87 19.05 10.76
CA ASP A 55 10.17 19.29 10.12
C ASP A 55 10.75 20.70 10.35
N PRO A 56 9.95 21.79 10.35
CA PRO A 56 10.47 23.14 10.61
C PRO A 56 11.10 23.32 12.00
N ARG A 57 10.73 22.48 12.96
CA ARG A 57 11.23 22.54 14.35
C ARG A 57 12.29 21.49 14.62
N PHE A 58 12.20 20.33 13.97
CA PHE A 58 13.05 19.18 14.21
C PHE A 58 13.40 18.52 12.88
N GLN A 59 14.40 19.08 12.20
CA GLN A 59 14.87 18.60 10.89
C GLN A 59 15.10 17.08 10.90
N GLY A 60 14.50 16.37 9.94
CA GLY A 60 14.62 14.92 9.80
C GLY A 60 13.60 14.11 10.60
N LEU A 61 13.05 14.64 11.70
CA LEU A 61 11.94 13.98 12.42
C LEU A 61 10.62 14.08 11.67
N GLY A 62 10.45 15.06 10.79
CA GLY A 62 9.25 15.19 9.95
C GLY A 62 9.04 13.99 9.03
N ARG A 63 10.11 13.41 8.49
CA ARG A 63 10.03 12.18 7.66
C ARG A 63 9.55 10.98 8.46
N ILE A 64 10.11 10.77 9.65
CA ILE A 64 9.74 9.64 10.52
C ILE A 64 8.30 9.83 11.04
N GLY A 65 7.96 11.02 11.51
CA GLY A 65 6.62 11.36 11.97
C GLY A 65 5.57 11.18 10.88
N GLY A 66 5.87 11.64 9.67
CA GLY A 66 5.00 11.43 8.51
C GLY A 66 4.81 9.95 8.17
N ALA A 67 5.88 9.15 8.18
CA ALA A 67 5.78 7.71 7.94
C ALA A 67 4.93 7.00 9.00
N LEU A 68 5.05 7.39 10.27
CA LEU A 68 4.21 6.87 11.36
C LEU A 68 2.72 7.20 11.12
N ALA A 69 2.43 8.43 10.67
CA ALA A 69 1.07 8.85 10.34
C ALA A 69 0.49 8.07 9.14
N PHE A 70 1.30 7.80 8.11
CA PHE A 70 0.86 6.98 6.96
C PHE A 70 0.46 5.56 7.37
N GLY A 71 1.15 4.97 8.35
CA GLY A 71 0.85 3.63 8.86
C GLY A 71 -0.62 3.43 9.25
N ILE A 72 -1.29 4.50 9.73
CA ILE A 72 -2.71 4.50 10.07
C ILE A 72 -3.59 4.21 8.84
N GLY A 73 -3.24 4.75 7.67
CA GLY A 73 -3.98 4.49 6.43
C GLY A 73 -3.99 3.01 6.05
N LEU A 74 -2.87 2.31 6.25
CA LEU A 74 -2.80 0.88 5.96
C LEU A 74 -3.58 0.03 6.99
N VAL A 75 -3.66 0.49 8.24
CA VAL A 75 -4.58 -0.11 9.23
C VAL A 75 -6.03 -0.02 8.76
N PHE A 76 -6.46 1.14 8.25
CA PHE A 76 -7.83 1.29 7.74
C PHE A 76 -8.12 0.37 6.56
N LEU A 77 -7.16 0.18 5.66
CA LEU A 77 -7.29 -0.77 4.55
C LEU A 77 -7.51 -2.20 5.04
N VAL A 78 -6.68 -2.66 5.98
CA VAL A 78 -6.75 -4.03 6.52
C VAL A 78 -8.00 -4.26 7.36
N VAL A 79 -8.38 -3.31 8.22
CA VAL A 79 -9.58 -3.41 9.05
C VAL A 79 -10.85 -3.31 8.19
N GLY A 80 -10.84 -2.42 7.19
CA GLY A 80 -11.96 -2.21 6.27
C GLY A 80 -12.10 -3.28 5.19
N ARG A 81 -11.13 -4.21 5.07
CA ARG A 81 -11.06 -5.23 4.01
C ARG A 81 -11.24 -4.61 2.62
N ALA A 82 -10.60 -3.47 2.40
CA ALA A 82 -10.65 -2.75 1.12
C ALA A 82 -9.74 -3.44 0.08
N GLU A 83 -10.12 -3.40 -1.20
CA GLU A 83 -9.39 -4.13 -2.24
C GLU A 83 -8.29 -3.26 -2.86
N LEU A 84 -7.07 -3.40 -2.33
CA LEU A 84 -5.90 -2.73 -2.87
C LEU A 84 -5.25 -3.57 -3.98
N PHE A 85 -4.89 -2.95 -5.10
CA PHE A 85 -4.39 -3.64 -6.30
C PHE A 85 -3.21 -4.57 -6.03
N ASN A 86 -2.19 -4.11 -5.29
CA ASN A 86 -0.98 -4.89 -5.00
C ASN A 86 -1.18 -5.94 -3.89
N GLU A 87 -2.24 -5.83 -3.08
CA GLU A 87 -2.62 -6.86 -2.11
C GLU A 87 -3.18 -8.10 -2.81
N ASN A 88 -3.75 -7.92 -4.00
CA ASN A 88 -4.37 -8.94 -4.83
C ASN A 88 -3.37 -9.81 -5.63
N PHE A 89 -2.09 -9.80 -5.27
CA PHE A 89 -1.06 -10.62 -5.92
C PHE A 89 -0.81 -11.95 -5.22
N PHE A 90 -0.94 -12.02 -3.88
CA PHE A 90 -0.70 -13.28 -3.17
C PHE A 90 -1.94 -14.18 -3.17
N ASP A 91 -3.00 -13.76 -2.47
CA ASP A 91 -4.19 -14.60 -2.24
C ASP A 91 -4.81 -15.13 -3.55
N PRO A 92 -5.11 -14.28 -4.57
CA PRO A 92 -5.75 -14.76 -5.80
C PRO A 92 -4.85 -15.66 -6.65
N VAL A 93 -3.52 -15.48 -6.56
CA VAL A 93 -2.56 -16.34 -7.26
C VAL A 93 -2.43 -17.68 -6.54
N ALA A 94 -2.48 -17.71 -5.21
CA ALA A 94 -2.56 -18.96 -4.45
C ALA A 94 -3.79 -19.78 -4.87
N ALA A 95 -4.96 -19.15 -4.95
CA ALA A 95 -6.18 -19.77 -5.46
C ALA A 95 -6.04 -20.27 -6.91
N ALA A 96 -5.40 -19.48 -7.78
CA ALA A 96 -5.18 -19.86 -9.17
C ALA A 96 -4.24 -21.07 -9.35
N VAL A 97 -3.27 -21.24 -8.44
CA VAL A 97 -2.34 -22.38 -8.41
C VAL A 97 -3.04 -23.64 -7.89
N ASP A 98 -3.97 -23.50 -6.95
CA ASP A 98 -4.73 -24.62 -6.35
C ASP A 98 -5.90 -25.09 -7.24
N ALA A 99 -6.36 -24.26 -8.18
CA ALA A 99 -7.47 -24.57 -9.07
C ALA A 99 -7.13 -25.61 -10.15
N ASP A 100 -8.11 -26.46 -10.51
CA ASP A 100 -8.02 -27.43 -11.62
C ASP A 100 -7.66 -26.79 -12.98
N SER A 101 -7.99 -25.51 -13.15
CA SER A 101 -7.68 -24.74 -14.36
C SER A 101 -7.40 -23.28 -14.02
N TRP A 102 -6.42 -22.69 -14.73
CA TRP A 102 -5.96 -21.33 -14.43
C TRP A 102 -7.06 -20.27 -14.70
N PRO A 103 -7.55 -19.53 -13.68
CA PRO A 103 -8.68 -18.61 -13.81
C PRO A 103 -8.27 -17.23 -14.38
N LEU A 104 -7.60 -17.20 -15.54
CA LEU A 104 -6.99 -15.98 -16.11
C LEU A 104 -7.97 -14.81 -16.24
N ARG A 105 -9.22 -15.08 -16.66
CA ARG A 105 -10.24 -14.03 -16.82
C ARG A 105 -10.65 -13.39 -15.50
N ARG A 106 -10.76 -14.18 -14.42
CA ARG A 106 -11.12 -13.69 -13.08
C ARG A 106 -9.97 -12.88 -12.48
N LEU A 107 -8.73 -13.36 -12.62
CA LEU A 107 -7.53 -12.62 -12.22
C LEU A 107 -7.41 -11.27 -12.94
N LEU A 108 -7.52 -11.26 -14.28
CA LEU A 108 -7.43 -10.01 -15.05
C LEU A 108 -8.55 -9.04 -14.69
N ARG A 109 -9.78 -9.53 -14.48
CA ARG A 109 -10.90 -8.70 -14.00
C ARG A 109 -10.55 -8.05 -12.66
N LEU A 110 -10.10 -8.85 -11.70
CA LEU A 110 -9.74 -8.38 -10.35
C LEU A 110 -8.65 -7.30 -10.41
N TRP A 111 -7.55 -7.58 -11.10
CA TRP A 111 -6.41 -6.65 -11.21
C TRP A 111 -6.76 -5.36 -11.96
N VAL A 112 -7.48 -5.43 -13.07
CA VAL A 112 -7.84 -4.22 -13.83
C VAL A 112 -8.82 -3.35 -13.05
N VAL A 113 -9.85 -3.95 -12.44
CA VAL A 113 -10.86 -3.18 -11.67
C VAL A 113 -10.20 -2.54 -10.45
N THR A 114 -9.43 -3.30 -9.67
CA THR A 114 -8.74 -2.76 -8.49
C THR A 114 -7.79 -1.63 -8.87
N PHE A 115 -6.95 -1.82 -9.90
CA PHE A 115 -6.05 -0.76 -10.39
C PHE A 115 -6.80 0.52 -10.78
N VAL A 116 -7.83 0.39 -11.62
CA VAL A 116 -8.58 1.55 -12.14
C VAL A 116 -9.29 2.30 -11.02
N PHE A 117 -9.96 1.59 -10.11
CA PHE A 117 -10.76 2.23 -9.07
C PHE A 117 -9.93 2.69 -7.87
N ASN A 118 -8.80 2.04 -7.55
CA ASN A 118 -7.82 2.59 -6.62
C ASN A 118 -7.28 3.93 -7.16
N PHE A 119 -6.92 3.99 -8.44
CA PHE A 119 -6.44 5.22 -9.06
C PHE A 119 -7.53 6.30 -9.08
N ALA A 120 -8.75 5.96 -9.50
CA ALA A 120 -9.87 6.89 -9.55
C ALA A 120 -10.23 7.45 -8.15
N GLY A 121 -10.27 6.60 -7.13
CA GLY A 121 -10.52 7.01 -5.74
C GLY A 121 -9.42 7.94 -5.22
N GLY A 122 -8.16 7.61 -5.51
CA GLY A 122 -7.03 8.46 -5.15
C GLY A 122 -7.08 9.83 -5.83
N VAL A 123 -7.27 9.86 -7.16
CA VAL A 123 -7.35 11.11 -7.94
C VAL A 123 -8.50 11.99 -7.46
N LEU A 124 -9.70 11.43 -7.26
CA LEU A 124 -10.84 12.23 -6.81
C LEU A 124 -10.57 12.89 -5.46
N PHE A 125 -10.02 12.14 -4.49
CA PHE A 125 -9.74 12.70 -3.17
C PHE A 125 -8.54 13.64 -3.17
N ALA A 126 -7.54 13.43 -4.03
CA ALA A 126 -6.48 14.39 -4.23
C ALA A 126 -7.05 15.76 -4.68
N PHE A 127 -8.04 15.78 -5.57
CA PHE A 127 -8.75 17.02 -5.94
C PHE A 127 -9.50 17.64 -4.77
N VAL A 128 -10.15 16.84 -3.93
CA VAL A 128 -10.84 17.34 -2.72
C VAL A 128 -9.84 18.00 -1.77
N PHE A 129 -8.69 17.37 -1.53
CA PHE A 129 -7.64 17.92 -0.66
C PHE A 129 -6.89 19.11 -1.28
N ALA A 130 -6.95 19.29 -2.60
CA ALA A 130 -6.38 20.45 -3.28
C ALA A 130 -7.25 21.72 -3.13
N VAL A 131 -8.47 21.61 -2.63
CA VAL A 131 -9.32 22.78 -2.37
C VAL A 131 -8.71 23.62 -1.24
N GLU A 132 -8.58 24.92 -1.49
CA GLU A 132 -7.98 25.87 -0.54
C GLU A 132 -8.71 25.84 0.82
N GLY A 133 -7.93 25.81 1.90
CA GLY A 133 -8.45 25.77 3.27
C GLY A 133 -8.84 24.39 3.79
N VAL A 134 -8.82 23.33 2.97
CA VAL A 134 -9.08 21.96 3.44
C VAL A 134 -7.91 21.41 4.25
N LEU A 135 -6.68 21.69 3.79
CA LEU A 135 -5.47 21.20 4.43
C LEU A 135 -4.86 22.22 5.41
N PRO A 136 -4.23 21.78 6.50
CA PRO A 136 -3.47 22.67 7.39
C PRO A 136 -2.33 23.38 6.65
N ALA A 137 -1.97 24.57 7.11
CA ALA A 137 -0.88 25.36 6.53
C ALA A 137 0.43 24.56 6.42
N GLY A 138 1.15 24.70 5.30
CA GLY A 138 2.40 23.97 5.03
C GLY A 138 2.20 22.55 4.48
N THR A 139 1.00 21.97 4.63
CA THR A 139 0.70 20.62 4.13
C THR A 139 0.67 20.56 2.60
N PRO A 140 0.02 21.50 1.88
CA PRO A 140 0.04 21.50 0.41
C PRO A 140 1.46 21.55 -0.16
N GLU A 141 2.36 22.34 0.44
CA GLU A 141 3.75 22.49 0.00
C GLU A 141 4.57 21.20 0.25
N ALA A 142 4.37 20.57 1.41
CA ALA A 142 4.96 19.27 1.71
C ALA A 142 4.50 18.19 0.71
N LEU A 143 3.20 18.15 0.40
CA LEU A 143 2.63 17.21 -0.57
C LEU A 143 3.09 17.49 -2.00
N ALA A 144 3.21 18.76 -2.39
CA ALA A 144 3.75 19.15 -3.69
C ALA A 144 5.18 18.66 -3.86
N THR A 145 6.02 18.79 -2.81
CA THR A 145 7.40 18.30 -2.82
C THR A 145 7.45 16.78 -3.05
N VAL A 146 6.61 16.02 -2.36
CA VAL A 146 6.48 14.56 -2.55
C VAL A 146 6.04 14.22 -3.98
N GLY A 147 5.06 14.94 -4.52
CA GLY A 147 4.57 14.75 -5.89
C GLY A 147 5.64 15.06 -6.94
N GLU A 148 6.37 16.16 -6.78
CA GLU A 148 7.45 16.53 -7.68
C GLU A 148 8.62 15.54 -7.65
N GLU A 149 9.00 15.05 -6.46
CA GLU A 149 9.99 13.99 -6.33
C GLU A 149 9.54 12.72 -7.05
N ALA A 150 8.27 12.34 -6.93
CA ALA A 150 7.73 11.18 -7.63
C ALA A 150 7.81 11.34 -9.16
N VAL A 151 7.51 12.52 -9.69
CA VAL A 151 7.56 12.82 -11.13
C VAL A 151 9.01 12.91 -11.65
N ARG A 152 9.95 13.44 -10.86
CA ARG A 152 11.36 13.58 -11.25
C ARG A 152 12.15 12.27 -11.21
N ARG A 153 11.62 11.22 -10.58
CA ARG A 153 12.31 9.92 -10.49
C ARG A 153 12.53 9.31 -11.88
N ARG A 154 13.72 8.73 -12.08
CA ARG A 154 14.02 7.96 -13.29
C ARG A 154 13.03 6.78 -13.41
N PRO A 155 12.56 6.43 -14.62
CA PRO A 155 11.59 5.35 -14.81
C PRO A 155 12.01 4.02 -14.17
N LEU A 156 13.28 3.64 -14.31
CA LEU A 156 13.81 2.41 -13.71
C LEU A 156 13.78 2.46 -12.17
N THR A 157 14.13 3.60 -11.57
CA THR A 157 14.07 3.79 -10.11
C THR A 157 12.64 3.78 -9.60
N GLY A 158 11.71 4.42 -10.33
CA GLY A 158 10.28 4.37 -10.04
C GLY A 158 9.73 2.95 -10.10
N PHE A 159 10.09 2.20 -11.15
CA PHE A 159 9.69 0.80 -11.31
C PHE A 159 10.25 -0.10 -10.20
N ALA A 160 11.54 0.01 -9.87
CA ALA A 160 12.14 -0.73 -8.78
C ALA A 160 11.50 -0.40 -7.42
N SER A 161 11.20 0.88 -7.17
CA SER A 161 10.50 1.32 -5.95
C SER A 161 9.09 0.73 -5.88
N ALA A 162 8.38 0.67 -7.01
CA ALA A 162 7.07 0.04 -7.10
C ALA A 162 7.13 -1.47 -6.82
N ILE A 163 8.17 -2.18 -7.29
CA ILE A 163 8.39 -3.59 -6.94
C ILE A 163 8.57 -3.74 -5.43
N VAL A 164 9.44 -2.92 -4.81
CA VAL A 164 9.69 -2.99 -3.35
C VAL A 164 8.41 -2.74 -2.56
N GLY A 165 7.65 -1.71 -2.93
CA GLY A 165 6.37 -1.40 -2.29
C GLY A 165 5.34 -2.52 -2.49
N GLY A 166 5.25 -3.07 -3.70
CA GLY A 166 4.40 -4.22 -4.01
C GLY A 166 4.75 -5.45 -3.18
N THR A 167 6.04 -5.76 -3.04
CA THR A 167 6.53 -6.88 -2.21
C THR A 167 6.17 -6.69 -0.74
N LEU A 168 6.26 -5.48 -0.19
CA LEU A 168 5.87 -5.22 1.20
C LEU A 168 4.37 -5.43 1.44
N VAL A 169 3.51 -5.01 0.52
CA VAL A 169 2.08 -5.26 0.63
C VAL A 169 1.75 -6.74 0.40
N THR A 170 2.41 -7.42 -0.53
CA THR A 170 2.26 -8.86 -0.75
C THR A 170 2.68 -9.65 0.51
N LEU A 171 3.79 -9.23 1.15
CA LEU A 171 4.24 -9.78 2.42
C LEU A 171 3.20 -9.55 3.53
N LEU A 172 2.56 -8.37 3.57
CA LEU A 172 1.46 -8.13 4.50
C LEU A 172 0.32 -9.12 4.27
N SER A 173 -0.15 -9.32 3.04
CA SER A 173 -1.20 -10.32 2.72
C SER A 173 -0.85 -11.69 3.29
N PHE A 174 0.38 -12.16 3.05
CA PHE A 174 0.87 -13.42 3.61
C PHE A 174 0.85 -13.44 5.15
N LEU A 175 1.38 -12.39 5.80
CA LEU A 175 1.45 -12.30 7.26
C LEU A 175 0.06 -12.22 7.92
N LEU A 176 -0.94 -11.66 7.24
CA LEU A 176 -2.31 -11.59 7.75
C LEU A 176 -2.96 -12.97 7.89
N HIS A 177 -2.53 -13.96 7.09
CA HIS A 177 -2.97 -15.36 7.20
C HIS A 177 -2.29 -16.13 8.34
N ALA A 178 -1.14 -15.63 8.81
CA ALA A 178 -0.43 -16.18 9.96
C ALA A 178 -1.03 -15.77 11.32
N VAL A 179 -2.05 -14.89 11.33
CA VAL A 179 -2.69 -14.38 12.55
C VAL A 179 -4.21 -14.52 12.52
N ASP A 180 -4.79 -14.90 13.65
CA ASP A 180 -6.22 -15.26 13.72
C ASP A 180 -7.15 -14.14 14.24
N SER A 181 -6.61 -12.98 14.65
CA SER A 181 -7.41 -11.91 15.25
C SER A 181 -7.24 -10.55 14.55
N ILE A 182 -8.32 -9.77 14.46
CA ILE A 182 -8.28 -8.39 13.96
C ILE A 182 -7.27 -7.55 14.77
N GLY A 183 -7.23 -7.74 16.09
CA GLY A 183 -6.27 -7.06 16.97
C GLY A 183 -4.81 -7.34 16.62
N SER A 184 -4.49 -8.55 16.14
CA SER A 184 -3.15 -8.93 15.67
C SER A 184 -2.83 -8.40 14.27
N ARG A 185 -3.84 -8.14 13.44
CA ARG A 185 -3.68 -7.59 12.07
C ARG A 185 -3.32 -6.11 12.09
N ILE A 186 -3.85 -5.35 13.04
CA ILE A 186 -3.59 -3.91 13.19
C ILE A 186 -2.08 -3.59 13.30
N PRO A 187 -1.31 -4.16 14.24
CA PRO A 187 0.12 -3.84 14.35
C PRO A 187 0.91 -4.27 13.12
N LEU A 188 0.56 -5.39 12.47
CA LEU A 188 1.20 -5.81 11.21
C LEU A 188 0.97 -4.78 10.10
N ALA A 189 -0.28 -4.37 9.90
CA ALA A 189 -0.65 -3.37 8.91
C ALA A 189 0.04 -2.03 9.19
N TYR A 190 0.08 -1.61 10.45
CA TYR A 190 0.72 -0.36 10.86
C TYR A 190 2.23 -0.38 10.58
N VAL A 191 2.93 -1.46 10.97
CA VAL A 191 4.37 -1.61 10.74
C VAL A 191 4.69 -1.63 9.24
N VAL A 192 3.93 -2.39 8.44
CA VAL A 192 4.14 -2.41 6.98
C VAL A 192 3.85 -1.04 6.36
N GLY A 193 2.81 -0.34 6.82
CA GLY A 193 2.48 0.99 6.32
C GLY A 193 3.56 2.00 6.66
N PHE A 194 4.06 1.97 7.89
CA PHE A 194 5.22 2.76 8.30
C PHE A 194 6.44 2.48 7.41
N LEU A 195 6.76 1.21 7.14
CA LEU A 195 7.90 0.84 6.28
C LEU A 195 7.70 1.28 4.83
N LEU A 196 6.47 1.21 4.32
CA LEU A 196 6.14 1.68 2.98
C LEU A 196 6.37 3.18 2.82
N ALA A 197 5.96 3.98 3.79
CA ALA A 197 6.13 5.44 3.77
C ALA A 197 7.53 5.90 4.13
N LEU A 198 8.24 5.13 4.96
CA LEU A 198 9.66 5.35 5.22
C LEU A 198 10.48 5.04 3.95
N GLY A 199 10.01 4.09 3.14
CA GLY A 199 10.55 3.70 1.85
C GLY A 199 10.32 4.73 0.75
N PRO A 200 11.26 4.87 -0.21
CA PRO A 200 12.25 3.88 -0.62
C PRO A 200 13.56 4.07 0.15
N PHE A 201 14.37 3.02 0.20
CA PHE A 201 15.75 3.07 0.66
C PHE A 201 16.58 4.00 -0.23
N ASP A 202 16.49 5.32 0.00
CA ASP A 202 17.32 6.32 -0.65
C ASP A 202 18.81 5.96 -0.50
N HIS A 203 19.17 5.20 0.54
CA HIS A 203 20.53 4.69 0.74
C HIS A 203 20.89 3.42 -0.04
N VAL A 204 19.96 2.50 -0.34
CA VAL A 204 20.32 1.23 -1.04
C VAL A 204 20.52 1.47 -2.53
N VAL A 205 19.73 2.36 -3.16
CA VAL A 205 19.91 2.70 -4.58
C VAL A 205 21.03 3.71 -4.78
N GLN A 206 21.28 4.65 -3.86
CA GLN A 206 22.47 5.51 -3.93
C GLN A 206 23.76 4.71 -3.70
N ALA A 207 23.75 3.68 -2.86
CA ALA A 207 24.90 2.77 -2.69
C ALA A 207 25.18 1.90 -3.93
N LEU A 208 24.14 1.53 -4.70
CA LEU A 208 24.30 0.81 -5.96
C LEU A 208 24.70 1.75 -7.13
N GLY A 209 24.20 2.99 -7.16
CA GLY A 209 24.55 3.98 -8.18
C GLY A 209 25.94 4.63 -8.00
N ALA A 210 26.47 4.69 -6.77
CA ALA A 210 27.84 5.17 -6.53
C ALA A 210 28.93 4.17 -6.97
N LYS A 211 28.57 2.90 -7.16
CA LYS A 211 29.51 1.86 -7.62
C LYS A 211 29.72 1.86 -9.13
N GLU A 212 28.79 2.39 -9.91
CA GLU A 212 28.90 2.42 -11.38
C GLU A 212 29.55 3.70 -11.93
N SER A 213 29.74 4.75 -11.11
CA SER A 213 30.46 5.98 -11.54
C SER A 213 31.97 5.95 -11.26
N THR A 214 32.51 4.80 -10.83
CA THR A 214 33.93 4.65 -10.49
C THR A 214 34.56 3.38 -11.09
N GLY A 215 34.00 2.88 -12.20
CA GLY A 215 34.52 1.74 -12.96
C GLY A 215 34.80 2.11 -14.40
#